data_AF-A0A952AL51-F1
#
_entry.id   AF-A0A952AL51-F1
#
_cell.length_a   1.000
_cell.length_b   1.000
_cell.length_c   1.000
_cell.angle_alpha   90.00
_cell.angle_beta   90.00
_cell.angle_gamma   90.00
#
_symmetry.space_group_name_H-M   'P 1'
#
loop_
_entity.id
_entity.type
_entity.pdbx_description
1 polymer ?
#
loop_
_entity_poly.entity_id
_entity_poly.type
_entity_poly.pdbx_seq_one_letter_code
_entity_poly.pdbx_strand_id
1 'polypeptide(L)'
;MKKTKKAFSLIEIIISTIILTIGVFGVYKLIGNNVNLISSNDNYKTFNDLYPNFKECITSLKSSLSGSYNSGSSFSINFGNDNMSCLIGNYNSNFDFTPVLLNNNEYYLFGEVTKKESDEMELKLNIYNSLNGYMFNSGSLDNYMILK
;
A
#
# COMPACT_ATOMS: atom_id res chain seq x y z
N MET A 1 49.38 48.94 -10.68
CA MET A 1 48.69 48.52 -9.44
C MET A 1 48.29 47.05 -9.54
N LYS A 2 48.93 46.15 -8.79
CA LYS A 2 48.46 44.75 -8.68
C LYS A 2 47.29 44.71 -7.68
N LYS A 3 46.09 44.40 -8.15
CA LYS A 3 44.93 44.11 -7.28
C LYS A 3 45.26 42.86 -6.47
N THR A 4 45.42 42.99 -5.16
CA THR A 4 45.52 41.85 -4.25
C THR A 4 44.15 41.16 -4.21
N LYS A 5 44.10 39.89 -4.59
CA LYS A 5 42.91 39.06 -4.37
C LYS A 5 42.76 38.90 -2.86
N LYS A 6 41.66 39.40 -2.29
CA LYS A 6 41.34 39.19 -0.88
C LYS A 6 41.07 37.69 -0.69
N ALA A 7 41.92 37.02 0.10
CA ALA A 7 41.67 35.66 0.55
C ALA A 7 40.70 35.70 1.73
N PHE A 8 39.78 34.74 1.78
CA PHE A 8 38.86 34.57 2.91
C PHE A 8 39.63 34.19 4.17
N SER A 9 39.17 34.68 5.32
CA SER A 9 39.69 34.29 6.62
C SER A 9 39.39 32.81 6.89
N LEU A 10 40.30 32.13 7.61
CA LEU A 10 40.09 30.74 8.04
C LEU A 10 38.76 30.56 8.78
N ILE A 11 38.37 31.56 9.58
CA ILE A 11 37.10 31.58 10.32
C ILE A 11 35.90 31.65 9.36
N GLU A 12 35.97 32.47 8.31
CA GLU A 12 34.89 32.57 7.31
C GLU A 12 34.71 31.25 6.55
N ILE A 13 35.80 30.54 6.26
CA ILE A 13 35.76 29.22 5.60
C ILE A 13 35.08 28.20 6.51
N ILE A 14 35.43 28.16 7.80
CA ILE A 14 34.84 27.23 8.77
C ILE A 14 33.33 27.48 8.92
N ILE A 15 32.93 28.74 9.12
CA ILE A 15 31.52 29.12 9.27
C ILE A 15 30.73 28.76 8.00
N SER A 16 31.27 29.07 6.83
CA SER A 16 30.62 28.74 5.55
C SER A 16 30.44 27.24 5.37
N THR A 17 31.45 26.44 5.75
CA THR A 17 31.39 24.97 5.66
C THR A 17 30.33 24.38 6.59
N ILE A 18 30.21 24.91 7.82
CA ILE A 18 29.17 24.47 8.78
C ILE A 18 27.77 24.77 8.24
N ILE A 19 27.54 26.00 7.75
CA ILE A 19 26.25 26.40 7.16
C ILE A 19 25.92 25.52 5.97
N LEU A 20 26.89 25.25 5.08
CA LEU A 20 26.70 24.40 3.91
C LEU A 20 26.31 22.97 4.32
N THR A 21 27.00 22.41 5.32
CA THR A 21 26.75 21.03 5.78
C THR A 21 25.36 20.89 6.40
N ILE A 22 24.95 21.85 7.23
CA ILE A 22 23.60 21.89 7.82
C ILE A 22 22.54 22.04 6.73
N GLY A 23 22.77 22.93 5.76
CA GLY A 23 21.86 23.14 4.64
C GLY A 23 21.67 21.88 3.79
N VAL A 24 22.78 21.23 3.41
CA VAL A 24 22.75 19.98 2.63
C VAL A 24 22.02 18.88 3.40
N PHE A 25 22.35 18.67 4.68
CA PHE A 25 21.67 17.65 5.49
C PHE A 25 20.17 17.93 5.68
N GLY A 26 19.80 19.20 5.88
CA GLY A 26 18.41 19.63 5.97
C GLY A 26 17.62 19.33 4.69
N VAL A 27 18.19 19.64 3.52
CA VAL A 27 17.58 19.33 2.21
C VAL A 27 17.43 17.82 2.01
N TYR A 28 18.45 17.02 2.32
CA TYR A 28 18.36 15.56 2.22
C TYR A 28 17.24 14.99 3.11
N LYS A 29 17.10 15.49 4.34
CA LYS A 29 16.02 15.06 5.26
C LYS A 29 14.64 15.44 4.72
N LEU A 30 14.48 16.63 4.15
CA LEU A 30 13.23 17.08 3.54
C LEU A 30 12.86 16.23 2.32
N ILE A 31 13.81 15.92 1.45
CA ILE A 31 13.60 15.05 0.28
C ILE A 31 13.16 13.65 0.75
N GLY A 32 13.87 13.04 1.69
CA GLY A 32 13.52 11.72 2.21
C GLY A 32 12.13 11.67 2.84
N ASN A 33 11.77 12.68 3.63
CA ASN A 33 10.43 12.79 4.22
C ASN A 33 9.34 12.99 3.17
N ASN A 34 9.60 13.78 2.13
CA ASN A 34 8.64 14.01 1.05
C ASN A 34 8.41 12.74 0.21
N VAL A 35 9.46 11.96 -0.06
CA VAL A 35 9.32 10.67 -0.77
C VAL A 35 8.44 9.71 0.01
N ASN A 36 8.60 9.64 1.34
CA ASN A 36 7.75 8.81 2.20
C ASN A 36 6.28 9.28 2.20
N LEU A 37 6.04 10.59 2.22
CA LEU A 37 4.69 11.17 2.15
C LEU A 37 4.01 10.90 0.81
N ILE A 38 4.74 11.08 -0.31
CA ILE A 38 4.22 10.82 -1.65
C ILE A 38 3.88 9.33 -1.80
N SER A 39 4.80 8.43 -1.42
CA SER A 39 4.56 6.99 -1.45
C SER A 39 3.34 6.60 -0.61
N SER A 40 3.23 7.12 0.63
CA SER A 40 2.05 6.86 1.47
C SER A 40 0.76 7.39 0.88
N ASN A 41 0.79 8.52 0.17
CA ASN A 41 -0.38 9.13 -0.46
C ASN A 41 -0.84 8.35 -1.70
N ASP A 42 0.09 7.93 -2.56
CA ASP A 42 -0.21 7.15 -3.77
C ASP A 42 -0.76 5.76 -3.42
N ASN A 43 -0.23 5.18 -2.35
CA ASN A 43 -0.71 3.95 -1.74
C ASN A 43 -2.14 4.08 -1.20
N TYR A 44 -2.42 5.16 -0.45
CA TYR A 44 -3.76 5.43 0.07
C TYR A 44 -4.78 5.64 -1.06
N LYS A 45 -4.38 6.37 -2.11
CA LYS A 45 -5.21 6.56 -3.30
C LYS A 45 -5.52 5.23 -3.99
N THR A 46 -4.50 4.40 -4.22
CA THR A 46 -4.66 3.09 -4.85
C THR A 46 -5.59 2.18 -4.05
N PHE A 47 -5.44 2.18 -2.72
CA PHE A 47 -6.36 1.46 -1.85
C PHE A 47 -7.80 1.94 -2.04
N ASN A 48 -8.04 3.25 -2.04
CA ASN A 48 -9.37 3.82 -2.25
C ASN A 48 -9.95 3.53 -3.64
N ASP A 49 -9.12 3.36 -4.67
CA ASP A 49 -9.55 3.02 -6.02
C ASP A 49 -9.96 1.53 -6.13
N LEU A 50 -9.25 0.63 -5.45
CA LEU A 50 -9.48 -0.83 -5.52
C LEU A 50 -10.49 -1.34 -4.49
N TYR A 51 -10.52 -0.74 -3.30
CA TYR A 51 -11.29 -1.23 -2.16
C TYR A 51 -12.82 -1.28 -2.40
N PRO A 52 -13.47 -0.28 -3.02
CA PRO A 52 -14.91 -0.34 -3.31
C PRO A 52 -15.28 -1.54 -4.20
N ASN A 53 -14.52 -1.76 -5.28
CA ASN A 53 -14.73 -2.89 -6.19
C ASN A 53 -14.48 -4.23 -5.50
N PHE A 54 -13.45 -4.30 -4.66
CA PHE A 54 -13.15 -5.48 -3.85
C PHE A 54 -14.30 -5.80 -2.88
N LYS A 55 -14.82 -4.79 -2.19
CA LYS A 55 -15.95 -4.93 -1.26
C LYS A 55 -17.23 -5.34 -1.97
N GLU A 56 -17.53 -4.75 -3.12
CA GLU A 56 -18.70 -5.10 -3.94
C GLU A 56 -18.62 -6.55 -4.42
N CYS A 57 -17.45 -6.96 -4.92
CA CYS A 57 -17.17 -8.34 -5.32
C CYS A 57 -17.41 -9.34 -4.16
N ILE A 58 -16.86 -9.09 -2.98
CA ILE A 58 -17.11 -9.90 -1.78
C ILE A 58 -18.61 -9.98 -1.45
N THR A 59 -19.31 -8.86 -1.50
CA THR A 59 -20.75 -8.79 -1.21
C THR A 59 -21.54 -9.66 -2.19
N SER A 60 -21.17 -9.63 -3.47
CA SER A 60 -21.82 -10.44 -4.52
C SER A 60 -21.59 -11.94 -4.33
N LEU A 61 -20.49 -12.34 -3.69
CA LEU A 61 -20.11 -13.73 -3.44
C LEU A 61 -20.38 -14.19 -2.01
N LYS A 62 -21.18 -13.45 -1.24
CA LYS A 62 -21.49 -13.74 0.16
C LYS A 62 -21.89 -15.21 0.38
N SER A 63 -22.82 -15.73 -0.41
CA SER A 63 -23.31 -17.12 -0.28
C SER A 63 -22.22 -18.16 -0.57
N SER A 64 -21.34 -17.89 -1.54
CA SER A 64 -20.22 -18.77 -1.87
C SER A 64 -19.17 -18.76 -0.76
N LEU A 65 -18.88 -17.58 -0.20
CA LEU A 65 -17.95 -17.40 0.92
C LEU A 65 -18.44 -18.10 2.18
N SER A 66 -19.70 -17.89 2.57
CA SER A 66 -20.29 -18.48 3.76
C SER A 66 -20.37 -20.01 3.69
N GLY A 67 -20.58 -20.57 2.50
CA GLY A 67 -20.59 -22.02 2.28
C GLY A 67 -19.18 -22.66 2.27
N SER A 68 -18.16 -21.94 1.81
CA SER A 68 -16.86 -22.54 1.44
C SER A 68 -15.73 -22.26 2.42
N TYR A 69 -15.82 -21.19 3.22
CA TYR A 69 -14.72 -20.76 4.10
C TYR A 69 -15.15 -20.71 5.56
N ASN A 70 -14.25 -21.14 6.46
CA ASN A 70 -14.43 -21.11 7.91
C ASN A 70 -13.49 -20.09 8.56
N SER A 71 -13.71 -19.76 9.83
CA SER A 71 -12.78 -18.90 10.60
C SER A 71 -11.32 -19.38 10.47
N GLY A 72 -10.41 -18.43 10.22
CA GLY A 72 -8.99 -18.67 9.96
C GLY A 72 -8.67 -19.03 8.50
N SER A 73 -9.67 -19.16 7.62
CA SER A 73 -9.42 -19.44 6.20
C SER A 73 -9.08 -18.16 5.44
N SER A 74 -8.15 -18.27 4.48
CA SER A 74 -7.82 -17.18 3.56
C SER A 74 -8.25 -17.53 2.13
N PHE A 75 -8.60 -16.51 1.36
CA PHE A 75 -9.00 -16.64 -0.04
C PHE A 75 -8.38 -15.52 -0.86
N SER A 76 -8.19 -15.78 -2.15
CA SER A 76 -7.74 -14.77 -3.12
C SER A 76 -8.91 -14.29 -3.95
N ILE A 77 -8.81 -13.05 -4.44
CA ILE A 77 -9.76 -12.48 -5.41
C ILE A 77 -9.00 -12.05 -6.66
N ASN A 78 -9.60 -12.35 -7.80
CA ASN A 78 -9.22 -11.76 -9.07
C ASN A 78 -10.45 -11.24 -9.81
N PHE A 79 -10.24 -10.27 -10.70
CA PHE A 79 -11.30 -9.71 -11.53
C PHE A 79 -11.30 -10.23 -12.97
N GLY A 80 -10.66 -11.38 -13.22
CA GLY A 80 -10.43 -11.89 -14.57
C GLY A 80 -9.65 -10.92 -15.47
N ASN A 81 -9.68 -11.17 -16.78
CA ASN A 81 -9.03 -10.32 -17.78
C ASN A 81 -9.85 -9.08 -18.14
N ASP A 82 -11.14 -9.05 -17.78
CA ASP A 82 -12.07 -7.97 -18.07
C ASP A 82 -12.13 -6.91 -16.95
N ASN A 83 -11.43 -7.13 -15.84
CA ASN A 83 -11.48 -6.30 -14.62
C ASN A 83 -12.89 -6.07 -14.07
N MET A 84 -13.85 -6.93 -14.44
CA MET A 84 -15.28 -6.80 -14.13
C MET A 84 -15.84 -8.09 -13.54
N SER A 85 -15.23 -9.23 -13.86
CA SER A 85 -15.57 -10.52 -13.23
C SER A 85 -15.21 -10.48 -11.75
N CYS A 86 -15.85 -11.31 -10.93
CA CYS A 86 -15.50 -11.45 -9.51
C CYS A 86 -15.28 -12.94 -9.24
N LEU A 87 -14.01 -13.34 -9.13
CA LEU A 87 -13.62 -14.73 -8.97
C LEU A 87 -12.87 -14.92 -7.65
N ILE A 88 -13.29 -15.90 -6.89
CA ILE A 88 -12.62 -16.33 -5.65
C ILE A 88 -11.78 -17.56 -5.94
N GLY A 89 -10.56 -17.56 -5.41
CA GLY A 89 -9.64 -18.68 -5.45
C GLY A 89 -9.05 -19.01 -4.09
N ASN A 90 -8.21 -20.04 -4.08
CA ASN A 90 -7.42 -20.37 -2.91
C ASN A 90 -6.28 -19.36 -2.77
N TYR A 91 -6.13 -18.83 -1.55
CA TYR A 91 -4.96 -18.05 -1.20
C TYR A 91 -3.72 -18.95 -1.11
N ASN A 92 -2.58 -18.44 -1.57
CA ASN A 92 -1.27 -18.99 -1.27
C ASN A 92 -0.29 -17.88 -0.90
N SER A 93 0.69 -18.21 -0.04
CA SER A 93 1.69 -17.25 0.43
C SER A 93 2.69 -16.81 -0.64
N ASN A 94 2.74 -17.55 -1.76
CA ASN A 94 3.59 -17.22 -2.90
C ASN A 94 2.93 -16.20 -3.84
N PHE A 95 1.65 -15.88 -3.62
CA PHE A 95 0.87 -15.00 -4.47
C PHE A 95 0.79 -15.50 -5.93
N ASP A 96 0.74 -16.83 -6.15
CA ASP A 96 0.60 -17.44 -7.49
C ASP A 96 -0.87 -17.40 -7.99
N PHE A 97 -1.58 -16.30 -7.77
CA PHE A 97 -2.93 -16.05 -8.27
C PHE A 97 -2.96 -14.77 -9.09
N THR A 98 -3.96 -14.63 -9.98
CA THR A 98 -4.01 -13.53 -10.95
C THR A 98 -4.06 -12.16 -10.25
N PRO A 99 -3.09 -11.27 -10.49
CA PRO A 99 -3.11 -9.92 -9.93
C PRO A 99 -4.09 -9.02 -10.68
N VAL A 100 -4.50 -7.96 -10.02
CA VAL A 100 -5.21 -6.82 -10.60
C VAL A 100 -4.19 -5.81 -11.08
N LEU A 101 -4.31 -5.38 -12.34
CA LEU A 101 -3.43 -4.38 -12.92
C LEU A 101 -4.04 -2.99 -12.79
N LEU A 102 -3.35 -2.09 -12.09
CA LEU A 102 -3.71 -0.68 -12.00
C LEU A 102 -2.45 0.16 -12.28
N ASN A 103 -2.51 1.04 -13.28
CA ASN A 103 -1.39 1.91 -13.68
C ASN A 103 -0.08 1.14 -13.91
N ASN A 104 -0.14 -0.02 -14.58
CA ASN A 104 0.98 -0.93 -14.84
C ASN A 104 1.62 -1.57 -13.59
N ASN A 105 0.99 -1.45 -12.43
CA ASN A 105 1.42 -2.13 -11.21
C ASN A 105 0.48 -3.30 -10.91
N GLU A 106 1.05 -4.38 -10.39
CA GLU A 106 0.32 -5.57 -9.96
C GLU A 106 -0.13 -5.45 -8.50
N TYR A 107 -1.41 -5.75 -8.26
CA TYR A 107 -2.01 -5.78 -6.94
C TYR A 107 -2.70 -7.13 -6.70
N TYR A 108 -2.35 -7.77 -5.60
CA TYR A 108 -2.90 -9.05 -5.18
C TYR A 108 -3.96 -8.79 -4.10
N LEU A 109 -5.20 -9.16 -4.39
CA LEU A 109 -6.33 -8.99 -3.49
C LEU A 109 -6.61 -10.31 -2.78
N PHE A 110 -6.69 -10.28 -1.45
CA PHE A 110 -7.00 -11.46 -0.66
C PHE A 110 -7.71 -11.08 0.63
N GLY A 111 -8.49 -12.00 1.16
CA GLY A 111 -9.21 -11.82 2.41
C GLY A 111 -9.00 -12.98 3.37
N GLU A 112 -9.18 -12.70 4.65
CA GLU A 112 -9.14 -13.67 5.73
C GLU A 112 -10.48 -13.65 6.46
N VAL A 113 -11.05 -14.82 6.72
CA VAL A 113 -12.22 -14.96 7.58
C VAL A 113 -11.74 -14.89 9.03
N THR A 114 -11.90 -13.74 9.69
CA THR A 114 -11.47 -13.57 11.08
C THR A 114 -12.46 -14.19 12.06
N LYS A 115 -13.75 -14.17 11.70
CA LYS A 115 -14.83 -14.75 12.51
C LYS A 115 -15.96 -15.24 11.62
N LYS A 116 -16.60 -16.34 12.03
CA LYS A 116 -17.80 -16.88 11.38
C LYS A 116 -18.78 -17.37 12.45
N GLU A 117 -19.98 -16.84 12.40
CA GLU A 117 -21.17 -17.27 13.14
C GLU A 117 -22.22 -17.81 12.14
N SER A 118 -23.38 -18.24 12.62
CA SER A 118 -24.41 -18.88 11.78
C SER A 118 -24.80 -18.04 10.57
N ASP A 119 -25.00 -16.75 10.78
CA ASP A 119 -25.48 -15.82 9.74
C ASP A 119 -24.51 -14.65 9.51
N GLU A 120 -23.39 -14.61 10.23
CA GLU A 120 -22.46 -13.49 10.17
C GLU A 120 -21.03 -13.96 9.90
N MET A 121 -20.34 -13.28 8.98
CA MET A 121 -18.94 -13.52 8.67
C MET A 121 -18.17 -12.21 8.72
N GLU A 122 -17.14 -12.17 9.56
CA GLU A 122 -16.19 -11.07 9.63
C GLU A 122 -14.98 -11.40 8.75
N LEU A 123 -14.68 -10.47 7.85
CA LEU A 123 -13.64 -10.58 6.85
C LEU A 123 -12.63 -9.46 7.03
N LYS A 124 -11.36 -9.81 6.99
CA LYS A 124 -10.26 -8.85 6.86
C LYS A 124 -9.77 -8.84 5.43
N LEU A 125 -9.93 -7.71 4.73
CA LEU A 125 -9.53 -7.53 3.35
C LEU A 125 -8.13 -6.94 3.26
N ASN A 126 -7.29 -7.48 2.38
CA ASN A 126 -5.90 -7.08 2.21
C ASN A 126 -5.58 -6.87 0.72
N ILE A 127 -4.77 -5.86 0.45
CA ILE A 127 -4.25 -5.53 -0.89
C ILE A 127 -2.73 -5.53 -0.80
N TYR A 128 -2.05 -6.31 -1.63
CA TYR A 128 -0.59 -6.41 -1.67
C TYR A 128 -0.05 -5.95 -3.01
N ASN A 129 1.08 -5.24 -3.03
CA ASN A 129 1.77 -4.82 -4.24
C ASN A 129 3.19 -5.43 -4.30
N SER A 130 3.51 -6.13 -5.39
CA SER A 130 4.77 -6.87 -5.55
C SER A 130 6.00 -5.95 -5.70
N LEU A 131 5.84 -4.78 -6.33
CA LEU A 131 6.95 -3.86 -6.62
C LEU A 131 7.52 -3.20 -5.37
N ASN A 132 6.65 -2.87 -4.42
CA ASN A 132 7.06 -2.13 -3.24
C ASN A 132 7.08 -2.99 -1.95
N GLY A 133 6.65 -4.26 -2.02
CA GLY A 133 6.63 -5.18 -0.87
C GLY A 133 5.68 -4.75 0.26
N TYR A 134 4.85 -3.72 0.04
CA TYR A 134 3.90 -3.24 1.05
C TYR A 134 2.62 -4.07 0.98
N MET A 135 2.23 -4.61 2.14
CA MET A 135 0.84 -4.98 2.39
C MET A 135 0.09 -3.74 2.85
N PHE A 136 -0.94 -3.35 2.12
CA PHE A 136 -1.93 -2.40 2.61
C PHE A 136 -2.81 -3.10 3.63
N ASN A 137 -2.34 -3.10 4.88
CA ASN A 137 -3.23 -3.04 6.01
C ASN A 137 -3.37 -1.57 6.34
N SER A 138 -4.35 -0.88 5.72
CA SER A 138 -4.70 0.44 6.22
C SER A 138 -4.98 0.26 7.72
N GLY A 139 -4.30 0.98 8.61
CA GLY A 139 -4.58 0.90 10.04
C GLY A 139 -5.97 1.43 10.43
N SER A 140 -6.91 1.52 9.47
CA SER A 140 -8.29 1.94 9.68
C SER A 140 -9.19 0.72 9.88
N LEU A 141 -10.24 0.92 10.67
CA LEU A 141 -11.33 -0.03 10.88
C LEU A 141 -12.04 -0.45 9.57
N ASP A 142 -11.72 0.17 8.43
CA ASP A 142 -12.39 -0.07 7.16
C ASP A 142 -11.90 -1.34 6.44
N ASN A 143 -10.79 -1.97 6.85
CA ASN A 143 -10.40 -3.26 6.23
C ASN A 143 -11.23 -4.44 6.71
N TYR A 144 -12.06 -4.23 7.74
CA TYR A 144 -12.97 -5.25 8.26
C TYR A 144 -14.34 -5.08 7.64
N MET A 145 -14.86 -6.17 7.10
CA MET A 145 -16.18 -6.24 6.50
C MET A 145 -17.00 -7.31 7.23
N ILE A 146 -18.19 -6.92 7.67
CA ILE A 146 -19.17 -7.84 8.24
C ILE A 146 -20.18 -8.18 7.15
N LEU A 147 -20.23 -9.45 6.77
CA LEU A 147 -21.27 -10.02 5.93
C LEU A 147 -22.35 -10.61 6.84
N LYS A 148 -23.52 -9.98 6.89
CA LYS A 148 -24.75 -10.49 7.51
C LYS A 148 -25.69 -11.01 6.47
#